data_AF-A0A6M8N6G7-F1
#
_entry.id   AF-A0A6M8N6G7-F1
#
_cell.length_a   1.000
_cell.length_b   1.000
_cell.length_c   1.000
_cell.angle_alpha   90.00
_cell.angle_beta   90.00
_cell.angle_gamma   90.00
#
_symmetry.space_group_name_H-M   'P 1'
#
loop_
_entity.id
_entity.type
_entity.pdbx_description
1 polymer ?
#
loop_
_entity_poly.entity_id
_entity_poly.type
_entity_poly.pdbx_seq_one_letter_code
_entity_poly.pdbx_strand_id
1 'polypeptide(L)'
;MFESLENILKQITKSLQRLELLIQLLLPKLITKSAVAKFLKVSAEEINDYIETGEFKLNEHYIINEHNKIEFIPEALIEFKMNYINKIKIIKKKEKEKIVLSKVSSKILKGIL
;
A
#
# COMPACT_ATOMS: atom_id res chain seq x y z
N MET A 1 -22.94 8.34 31.67
CA MET A 1 -21.53 8.22 31.24
C MET A 1 -21.32 7.05 30.25
N PHE A 2 -21.94 5.88 30.46
CA PHE A 2 -21.90 4.78 29.49
C PHE A 2 -22.77 5.04 28.24
N GLU A 3 -23.96 5.62 28.39
CA GLU A 3 -24.83 5.98 27.24
C GLU A 3 -24.17 6.93 26.24
N SER A 4 -23.39 7.90 26.72
CA SER A 4 -22.66 8.81 25.83
C SER A 4 -21.57 8.08 25.03
N LEU A 5 -20.91 7.10 25.65
CA LEU A 5 -19.91 6.27 24.99
C LEU A 5 -20.56 5.37 23.93
N GLU A 6 -21.69 4.75 24.27
CA GLU A 6 -22.44 3.88 23.36
C GLU A 6 -23.00 4.67 22.16
N ASN A 7 -23.47 5.90 22.40
CA ASN A 7 -23.89 6.79 21.32
C ASN A 7 -22.73 7.21 20.42
N ILE A 8 -21.55 7.49 20.98
CA ILE A 8 -20.35 7.77 20.19
C ILE A 8 -19.98 6.55 19.34
N LEU A 9 -20.00 5.34 19.91
CA LEU A 9 -19.72 4.11 19.16
C LEU A 9 -20.71 3.93 18.00
N LYS A 10 -22.02 4.11 18.23
CA LYS A 10 -23.04 4.05 17.17
C LYS A 10 -22.79 5.07 16.05
N GLN A 11 -22.35 6.28 16.39
CA GLN A 11 -22.02 7.31 15.39
C GLN A 11 -20.77 6.96 14.58
N ILE A 12 -19.74 6.41 15.22
CA ILE A 12 -18.53 5.92 14.55
C ILE A 12 -18.90 4.81 13.57
N THR A 13 -19.68 3.81 14.00
CA THR A 13 -20.13 2.71 13.14
C THR A 13 -20.91 3.21 11.93
N LYS A 14 -21.87 4.14 12.12
CA LYS A 14 -22.61 4.75 10.99
C LYS A 14 -21.70 5.50 10.02
N SER A 15 -20.67 6.16 10.53
CA SER A 15 -19.71 6.90 9.69
C SER A 15 -18.85 5.95 8.87
N LEU A 16 -18.42 4.82 9.47
CA LEU A 16 -17.69 3.76 8.77
C LEU A 16 -18.53 3.13 7.66
N GLN A 17 -19.79 2.80 7.93
CA GLN A 17 -20.71 2.26 6.92
C GLN A 17 -20.92 3.23 5.74
N ARG A 18 -21.04 4.54 6.02
CA ARG A 18 -21.14 5.56 4.96
C ARG A 18 -19.87 5.64 4.12
N LEU A 19 -18.69 5.58 4.76
CA LEU A 19 -17.41 5.57 4.05
C LEU A 19 -17.28 4.34 3.16
N GLU A 20 -17.70 3.17 3.65
CA GLU A 20 -17.68 1.92 2.88
C GLU A 20 -18.55 2.02 1.63
N LEU A 21 -19.79 2.53 1.75
CA LEU A 21 -20.68 2.77 0.61
C LEU A 21 -20.09 3.77 -0.40
N LEU A 22 -19.48 4.86 0.07
CA LEU A 22 -18.83 5.85 -0.80
C LEU A 22 -17.61 5.25 -1.51
N ILE A 23 -16.84 4.42 -0.82
CA ILE A 23 -15.72 3.68 -1.40
C ILE A 23 -16.25 2.74 -2.48
N GLN A 24 -17.26 1.91 -2.20
CA GLN A 24 -17.89 1.02 -3.20
C GLN A 24 -18.41 1.76 -4.43
N LEU A 25 -18.91 2.98 -4.29
CA LEU A 25 -19.31 3.84 -5.41
C LEU A 25 -18.13 4.38 -6.24
N LEU A 26 -16.95 4.50 -5.64
CA LEU A 26 -15.74 5.05 -6.26
C LEU A 26 -14.79 3.96 -6.79
N LEU A 27 -14.80 2.76 -6.21
CA LEU A 27 -13.95 1.62 -6.58
C LEU A 27 -14.10 1.18 -8.05
N PRO A 28 -15.26 1.25 -8.71
CA PRO A 28 -15.41 0.99 -10.15
C PRO A 28 -14.58 1.93 -11.05
N LYS A 29 -13.89 2.93 -10.49
CA LYS A 29 -12.93 3.76 -11.23
C LYS A 29 -11.48 3.24 -11.14
N LEU A 30 -11.20 2.25 -10.28
CA LEU A 30 -9.88 1.64 -10.04
C LEU A 30 -9.65 0.35 -10.83
N ILE A 31 -10.39 0.13 -11.91
CA ILE A 31 -10.28 -1.06 -12.77
C ILE A 31 -9.19 -0.94 -13.83
N THR A 32 -8.73 0.28 -14.15
CA THR A 32 -7.77 0.50 -15.25
C THR A 32 -6.35 0.70 -14.72
N LYS A 33 -5.37 0.25 -15.50
CA LYS A 33 -3.93 0.44 -15.18
C LYS A 33 -3.59 1.89 -14.83
N SER A 34 -4.13 2.87 -15.56
CA SER A 34 -3.89 4.30 -15.29
C SER A 34 -4.45 4.74 -13.93
N ALA A 35 -5.65 4.27 -13.58
CA ALA A 35 -6.25 4.58 -12.29
C ALA A 35 -5.47 3.95 -11.13
N VAL A 36 -5.03 2.71 -11.31
CA VAL A 36 -4.20 1.99 -10.32
C VAL A 36 -2.85 2.68 -10.13
N ALA A 37 -2.18 3.06 -11.21
CA ALA A 37 -0.93 3.81 -11.17
C ALA A 37 -1.08 5.13 -10.39
N LYS A 38 -2.14 5.90 -10.66
CA LYS A 38 -2.47 7.13 -9.91
C LYS A 38 -2.75 6.85 -8.43
N PHE A 39 -3.48 5.79 -8.14
CA PHE A 39 -3.81 5.40 -6.77
C PHE A 39 -2.56 5.02 -5.97
N LEU A 40 -1.67 4.22 -6.55
CA LEU A 40 -0.43 3.78 -5.92
C LEU A 40 0.68 4.85 -5.96
N LYS A 41 0.49 5.92 -6.75
CA LYS A 41 1.47 6.99 -7.01
C LYS A 41 2.76 6.47 -7.67
N VAL A 42 2.58 5.59 -8.64
CA VAL A 42 3.64 4.97 -9.44
C VAL A 42 3.37 5.21 -10.92
N SER A 43 4.36 4.92 -11.77
CA SER A 43 4.23 4.92 -13.21
C SER A 43 3.37 3.76 -13.71
N ALA A 44 2.82 3.88 -14.93
CA ALA A 44 2.11 2.77 -15.56
C ALA A 44 3.03 1.60 -15.96
N GLU A 45 4.33 1.86 -16.07
CA GLU A 45 5.37 0.87 -16.33
C GLU A 45 5.64 0.04 -15.07
N GLU A 46 5.75 0.66 -13.90
CA GLU A 46 5.84 -0.06 -12.61
C GLU A 46 4.65 -0.99 -12.35
N ILE A 47 3.45 -0.66 -12.86
CA ILE A 47 2.31 -1.60 -12.78
C ILE A 47 2.53 -2.83 -13.66
N ASN A 48 3.14 -2.68 -14.83
CA ASN A 48 3.53 -3.83 -15.64
C ASN A 48 4.60 -4.64 -14.90
N ASP A 49 5.61 -3.98 -14.32
CA ASP A 49 6.66 -4.64 -13.56
C ASP A 49 6.08 -5.45 -12.40
N TYR A 50 5.09 -4.93 -11.67
CA TYR A 50 4.42 -5.68 -10.61
C TYR A 50 3.74 -6.95 -11.13
N ILE A 51 3.16 -6.91 -12.34
CA ILE A 51 2.56 -8.09 -12.97
C ILE A 51 3.66 -9.08 -13.40
N GLU A 52 4.71 -8.59 -14.05
CA GLU A 52 5.81 -9.42 -14.58
C GLU A 52 6.63 -10.09 -13.48
N THR A 53 6.88 -9.37 -12.38
CA THR A 53 7.60 -9.88 -11.20
C THR A 53 6.74 -10.77 -10.30
N GLY A 54 5.43 -10.82 -10.54
CA GLY A 54 4.48 -11.61 -9.75
C GLY A 54 4.10 -10.97 -8.41
N GLU A 55 4.45 -9.70 -8.18
CA GLU A 55 3.92 -8.93 -7.06
C GLU A 55 2.39 -8.76 -7.19
N PHE A 56 1.91 -8.56 -8.41
CA PHE A 56 0.50 -8.64 -8.76
C PHE A 56 0.19 -9.98 -9.41
N LYS A 57 -0.74 -10.71 -8.81
CA LYS A 57 -1.10 -12.07 -9.24
C LYS A 57 -2.49 -12.13 -9.86
N LEU A 58 -2.61 -12.95 -10.91
CA LEU A 58 -3.89 -13.26 -11.54
C LEU A 58 -4.84 -13.91 -10.52
N ASN A 59 -6.11 -13.49 -10.52
CA ASN A 59 -7.18 -13.87 -9.58
C ASN A 59 -6.97 -13.43 -8.13
N GLU A 60 -5.90 -12.68 -7.82
CA GLU A 60 -5.70 -12.05 -6.51
C GLU A 60 -5.74 -10.51 -6.63
N HIS A 61 -4.93 -9.95 -7.53
CA HIS A 61 -4.78 -8.50 -7.71
C HIS A 61 -5.44 -7.99 -8.99
N TYR A 62 -5.60 -8.87 -9.98
CA TYR A 62 -6.29 -8.56 -11.23
C TYR A 62 -6.91 -9.83 -11.83
N ILE A 63 -7.90 -9.63 -12.71
CA ILE A 63 -8.53 -10.68 -13.52
C ILE A 63 -8.41 -10.31 -14.99
N ILE A 64 -8.60 -11.31 -15.85
CA ILE A 64 -8.81 -11.10 -17.28
C ILE A 64 -10.33 -11.20 -17.51
N ASN A 65 -10.95 -10.11 -17.96
CA ASN A 65 -12.39 -10.07 -18.19
C ASN A 65 -12.77 -10.79 -19.50
N GLU A 66 -14.07 -10.87 -19.77
CA GLU A 66 -14.63 -11.53 -20.97
C GLU A 66 -14.13 -10.92 -22.30
N HIS A 67 -13.63 -9.68 -22.27
CA HIS A 67 -13.06 -8.97 -23.42
C HIS A 67 -11.54 -9.12 -23.52
N ASN A 68 -10.94 -10.07 -22.78
CA ASN A 68 -9.50 -10.30 -22.71
C ASN A 68 -8.70 -9.07 -22.23
N LYS A 69 -9.29 -8.24 -21.37
CA LYS A 69 -8.65 -7.07 -20.77
C LYS A 69 -8.36 -7.32 -19.30
N ILE A 70 -7.25 -6.74 -18.83
CA ILE A 70 -6.89 -6.74 -17.41
C ILE A 70 -7.81 -5.78 -16.66
N GLU A 71 -8.50 -6.31 -15.65
CA GLU A 71 -9.26 -5.54 -14.67
C GLU A 71 -8.68 -5.78 -13.29
N PHE A 72 -8.32 -4.70 -12.60
CA PHE A 72 -7.74 -4.79 -11.27
C PHE A 72 -8.81 -4.91 -10.19
N ILE A 73 -8.50 -5.69 -9.16
CA ILE A 73 -9.35 -5.91 -7.98
C ILE A 73 -9.05 -4.82 -6.96
N PRO A 74 -9.95 -3.85 -6.73
CA PRO A 74 -9.60 -2.66 -5.94
C PRO A 74 -9.26 -2.94 -4.47
N GLU A 75 -9.92 -3.91 -3.84
CA GLU A 75 -9.67 -4.32 -2.46
C GLU A 75 -8.22 -4.81 -2.28
N ALA A 76 -7.75 -5.69 -3.17
CA ALA A 76 -6.40 -6.21 -3.15
C ALA A 76 -5.35 -5.09 -3.33
N LEU A 77 -5.64 -4.09 -4.16
CA LEU A 77 -4.75 -2.93 -4.35
C LEU A 77 -4.68 -2.03 -3.10
N ILE A 78 -5.77 -1.91 -2.35
CA ILE A 78 -5.78 -1.18 -1.07
C ILE A 78 -4.88 -1.90 -0.08
N GLU A 79 -5.02 -3.22 0.05
CA GLU A 79 -4.16 -4.04 0.92
C GLU A 79 -2.69 -3.93 0.52
N PHE A 80 -2.39 -4.06 -0.78
CA PHE A 80 -1.05 -3.89 -1.31
C PHE A 80 -0.45 -2.54 -0.92
N LYS A 81 -1.19 -1.44 -1.09
CA LYS A 81 -0.73 -0.10 -0.75
C LYS A 81 -0.44 0.06 0.75
N MET A 82 -1.31 -0.49 1.60
CA MET A 82 -1.12 -0.45 3.06
C MET A 82 0.16 -1.20 3.46
N ASN A 83 0.38 -2.38 2.88
CA ASN A 83 1.56 -3.19 3.11
C ASN A 83 2.83 -2.53 2.57
N TYR A 84 2.76 -1.92 1.38
CA TYR A 84 3.87 -1.18 0.76
C TYR A 84 4.30 0.03 1.60
N ILE A 85 3.35 0.84 2.08
CA ILE A 85 3.63 1.98 2.97
C ILE A 85 4.30 1.50 4.26
N ASN A 86 3.85 0.38 4.82
CA ASN A 86 4.44 -0.21 6.03
C ASN A 86 5.88 -0.66 5.78
N LYS A 87 6.16 -1.30 4.63
CA LYS A 87 7.53 -1.67 4.20
C LYS A 87 8.45 -0.45 4.10
N ILE A 88 7.99 0.64 3.47
CA ILE A 88 8.76 1.90 3.37
C ILE A 88 9.06 2.49 4.76
N LYS A 89 8.08 2.50 5.67
CA LYS A 89 8.27 3.01 7.04
C LYS A 89 9.36 2.21 7.78
N ILE A 90 9.37 0.89 7.62
CA ILE A 90 10.37 0.01 8.23
C ILE A 90 11.77 0.28 7.66
N ILE A 91 11.89 0.46 6.34
CA ILE A 91 13.18 0.77 5.69
C ILE A 91 13.73 2.12 6.18
N LYS A 92 12.90 3.17 6.22
CA LYS A 92 13.30 4.49 6.73
C LYS A 92 13.72 4.45 8.21
N LYS A 93 13.10 3.59 9.02
CA LYS A 93 13.50 3.37 10.41
C LYS A 93 14.90 2.74 10.48
N LYS A 94 15.15 1.68 9.70
CA LYS A 94 16.46 1.02 9.61
C LYS A 94 17.58 1.94 9.10
N GLU A 95 17.29 2.83 8.15
CA GLU A 95 18.28 3.80 7.67
C GLU A 95 18.68 4.84 8.73
N LYS A 96 17.75 5.26 9.59
CA LYS A 96 18.05 6.13 10.75
C LYS A 96 18.86 5.40 11.83
N GLU A 97 18.71 4.09 11.92
CA GLU A 97 19.49 3.20 12.79
C GLU A 97 20.81 2.73 12.15
N LYS A 98 21.25 3.34 11.02
CA LYS A 98 22.57 3.04 10.43
C LYS A 98 23.65 3.15 11.51
N ILE A 99 24.39 2.05 11.66
CA ILE A 99 25.43 1.83 12.66
C ILE A 99 26.42 3.01 12.66
N VAL A 100 26.40 3.80 13.73
CA VAL A 100 27.45 4.78 14.00
C VAL A 100 28.67 4.00 14.47
N LEU A 101 29.61 3.75 13.56
CA LEU A 101 30.88 3.11 13.89
C LEU A 101 31.66 3.99 14.88
N SER A 102 32.26 3.36 15.89
CA SER A 102 33.18 4.07 16.77
C SER A 102 34.34 4.68 15.95
N LYS A 103 34.96 5.76 16.44
CA LYS A 103 36.11 6.40 15.77
C LYS A 103 37.23 5.40 15.45
N VAL A 104 37.43 4.41 16.31
CA VAL A 104 38.44 3.35 16.14
C VAL A 104 38.02 2.41 15.01
N SER A 105 36.79 1.89 15.05
CA SER A 105 36.26 1.01 14.00
C SER A 105 36.25 1.67 12.62
N SER A 106 35.99 2.98 12.57
CA SER A 106 36.04 3.76 11.32
C SER A 106 37.47 3.90 10.76
N LYS A 107 38.48 4.06 11.63
CA LYS A 107 39.90 4.15 11.22
C LYS A 107 40.46 2.81 10.73
N ILE A 108 40.08 1.70 11.39
CA ILE A 108 40.45 0.33 10.97
C ILE A 108 39.89 0.05 9.57
N LEU A 109 38.60 0.36 9.35
CA LEU A 109 37.96 0.15 8.05
C LEU A 109 38.60 0.98 6.92
N LYS A 110 39.17 2.14 7.25
CA LYS A 110 39.88 3.01 6.29
C LYS A 110 41.36 2.67 6.12
N GLY A 111 41.88 1.66 6.83
CA GLY A 111 43.30 1.27 6.77
C GLY A 111 44.26 2.35 7.28
N ILE A 112 43.81 3.22 8.19
CA ILE A 112 44.60 4.35 8.73
C ILE A 112 45.32 3.95 10.04
N LEU A 113 45.07 2.73 10.54
CA LEU A 113 45.62 2.18 11.78
C LEU A 113 46.65 1.10 11.48
#